data_AF-A0A933D9J8-F1
#
_entry.id   AF-A0A933D9J8-F1
#
_cell.length_a   1.000
_cell.length_b   1.000
_cell.length_c   1.000
_cell.angle_alpha   90.00
_cell.angle_beta   90.00
_cell.angle_gamma   90.00
#
_symmetry.space_group_name_H-M   'P 1'
#
loop_
_entity.id
_entity.type
_entity.pdbx_description
1 polymer ?
#
loop_
_entity_poly.entity_id
_entity_poly.type
_entity_poly.pdbx_seq_one_letter_code
_entity_poly.pdbx_strand_id
1 'polypeptide(L)'
;MSSYKTAESVSPKHPDKLCDQISDAILDAYLSVDPYVRVAVEAVGGHGELFVVGEVTAKKRVDITPIVKRLAGDVKFSHNFVHQSAEIAAGVAGGGAGDQGIMVGYATAETPELMPLEVMLARDLNRYLFKLWPYDGKTQVTLKDGKVEAVVASFQNAVGKDLKDAVNDWAK
;
A
#
# COMPACT_ATOMS: atom_id res chain seq x y z
N MET A 1 -31.49 4.35 15.91
CA MET A 1 -31.10 4.12 14.50
C MET A 1 -30.00 3.09 14.49
N SER A 2 -30.05 2.09 13.61
CA SER A 2 -28.91 1.18 13.42
C SER A 2 -27.74 1.91 12.76
N SER A 3 -26.52 1.61 13.19
CA SER A 3 -25.28 2.13 12.63
C SER A 3 -24.66 1.09 11.71
N TYR A 4 -24.25 1.52 10.51
CA TYR A 4 -23.51 0.71 9.56
C TYR A 4 -22.11 1.28 9.38
N LYS A 5 -21.09 0.42 9.47
CA LYS A 5 -19.69 0.77 9.22
C LYS A 5 -19.09 -0.22 8.23
N THR A 6 -18.47 0.28 7.17
CA THR A 6 -17.89 -0.55 6.13
C THR A 6 -16.44 -0.15 5.91
N ALA A 7 -15.55 -1.13 5.84
CA ALA A 7 -14.17 -0.92 5.43
C ALA A 7 -13.70 -2.02 4.49
N GLU A 8 -12.65 -1.72 3.74
CA GLU A 8 -12.06 -2.61 2.76
C GLU A 8 -10.54 -2.70 2.89
N SER A 9 -9.96 -3.72 2.28
CA SER A 9 -8.53 -3.92 2.15
C SER A 9 -8.23 -4.61 0.83
N VAL A 10 -7.07 -4.28 0.25
CA VAL A 10 -6.54 -4.91 -0.96
C VAL A 10 -5.26 -5.68 -0.64
N SER A 11 -4.96 -6.71 -1.42
CA SER A 11 -3.81 -7.58 -1.20
C SER A 11 -2.49 -6.91 -1.59
N PRO A 12 -1.34 -7.42 -1.11
CA PRO A 12 -0.03 -6.94 -1.54
C PRO A 12 0.24 -7.06 -3.05
N LYS A 13 -0.57 -7.82 -3.79
CA LYS A 13 -0.46 -7.98 -5.24
C LYS A 13 -1.44 -7.12 -6.04
N HIS A 14 -2.28 -6.33 -5.36
CA HIS A 14 -3.06 -5.28 -6.03
C HIS A 14 -2.12 -4.30 -6.74
N PRO A 15 -2.41 -3.88 -8.00
CA PRO A 15 -1.51 -3.05 -8.79
C PRO A 15 -1.11 -1.74 -8.08
N ASP A 16 -2.06 -1.07 -7.42
CA ASP A 16 -1.75 0.15 -6.65
C ASP A 16 -0.78 -0.15 -5.50
N LYS A 17 -1.00 -1.25 -4.76
CA LYS A 17 -0.09 -1.64 -3.67
C LYS A 17 1.27 -2.10 -4.17
N LEU A 18 1.36 -2.63 -5.39
CA LEU A 18 2.65 -2.92 -6.02
C LEU A 18 3.40 -1.62 -6.34
N CYS A 19 2.71 -0.59 -6.83
CA CYS A 19 3.31 0.73 -7.05
C CYS A 19 3.80 1.34 -5.73
N ASP A 20 2.97 1.32 -4.67
CA ASP A 20 3.36 1.77 -3.32
C ASP A 20 4.63 1.05 -2.84
N GLN A 21 4.66 -0.29 -2.94
CA GLN A 21 5.82 -1.10 -2.53
C GLN A 21 7.09 -0.80 -3.34
N ILE A 22 6.96 -0.47 -4.64
CA ILE A 22 8.10 -0.11 -5.48
C ILE A 22 8.64 1.25 -5.05
N SER A 23 7.77 2.25 -4.87
CA SER A 23 8.17 3.58 -4.39
C SER A 23 8.87 3.51 -3.03
N ASP A 24 8.29 2.79 -2.07
CA ASP A 24 8.87 2.63 -0.73
C ASP A 24 10.18 1.84 -0.75
N ALA A 25 10.29 0.78 -1.57
CA ALA A 25 11.55 0.04 -1.68
C ALA A 25 12.68 0.88 -2.31
N ILE A 26 12.35 1.82 -3.21
CA ILE A 26 13.32 2.78 -3.75
C ILE A 26 13.74 3.77 -2.66
N LEU A 27 12.79 4.29 -1.87
CA LEU A 27 13.08 5.10 -0.69
C LEU A 27 14.02 4.39 0.28
N ASP A 28 13.72 3.15 0.66
CA ASP A 28 14.55 2.33 1.55
C ASP A 28 15.97 2.13 1.00
N ALA A 29 16.10 1.85 -0.30
CA ALA A 29 17.40 1.63 -0.91
C ALA A 29 18.25 2.90 -0.90
N TYR A 30 17.66 4.07 -1.11
CA TYR A 30 18.34 5.36 -0.95
C TYR A 30 18.69 5.67 0.51
N LEU A 31 17.76 5.46 1.45
CA LEU A 31 18.00 5.67 2.88
C LEU A 31 19.12 4.76 3.43
N SER A 32 19.28 3.56 2.88
CA SER A 32 20.34 2.62 3.28
C SER A 32 21.76 3.14 3.00
N VAL A 33 21.92 4.05 2.04
CA VAL A 33 23.22 4.62 1.65
C VAL A 33 23.39 6.08 2.06
N ASP A 34 22.29 6.80 2.30
CA ASP A 34 22.29 8.19 2.75
C ASP A 34 21.03 8.50 3.59
N PRO A 35 21.14 8.58 4.93
CA PRO A 35 19.98 8.84 5.79
C PRO A 35 19.41 10.26 5.63
N TYR A 36 20.10 11.15 4.92
CA TYR A 36 19.65 12.52 4.64
C TYR A 36 19.15 12.70 3.19
N VAL A 37 18.97 11.59 2.47
CA VAL A 37 18.44 11.62 1.11
C VAL A 37 17.03 12.20 1.09
N ARG A 38 16.70 12.94 0.03
CA ARG A 38 15.34 13.39 -0.26
C ARG A 38 14.82 12.63 -1.46
N VAL A 39 13.72 11.91 -1.28
CA VAL A 39 13.12 11.04 -2.29
C VAL A 39 11.62 11.35 -2.35
N ALA A 40 11.16 11.73 -3.53
CA ALA A 40 9.75 11.83 -3.87
C ALA A 40 9.58 11.12 -5.21
N VAL A 41 9.30 9.80 -5.16
CA VAL A 41 9.20 8.95 -6.34
C VAL A 41 7.81 8.35 -6.46
N GLU A 42 7.33 8.32 -7.69
CA GLU A 42 6.02 7.81 -8.08
C GLU A 42 6.22 6.63 -9.02
N ALA A 43 5.50 5.54 -8.75
CA ALA A 43 5.43 4.39 -9.63
C ALA A 43 4.03 4.32 -10.24
N VAL A 44 3.96 4.15 -11.56
CA VAL A 44 2.72 3.89 -12.28
C VAL A 44 2.97 2.73 -13.24
N GLY A 45 2.08 1.74 -13.23
CA GLY A 45 2.26 0.53 -14.03
C GLY A 45 0.95 -0.09 -14.50
N GLY A 46 1.05 -0.89 -15.56
CA GLY A 46 -0.08 -1.61 -16.14
C GLY A 46 0.32 -2.31 -17.44
N HIS A 47 -0.34 -3.42 -17.75
CA HIS A 47 -0.21 -4.12 -19.05
C HIS A 47 1.24 -4.46 -19.45
N GLY A 48 2.07 -4.87 -18.49
CA GLY A 48 3.46 -5.25 -18.74
C GLY A 48 4.45 -4.09 -18.81
N GLU A 49 4.00 -2.86 -18.55
CA GLU A 49 4.85 -1.66 -18.46
C GLU A 49 4.85 -1.04 -17.05
N LEU A 50 5.99 -0.46 -16.67
CA LEU A 50 6.19 0.27 -15.43
C LEU A 50 6.99 1.55 -15.69
N PHE A 51 6.50 2.67 -15.17
CA PHE A 51 7.16 3.96 -15.24
C PHE A 51 7.40 4.47 -13.83
N VAL A 52 8.65 4.77 -13.50
CA VAL A 52 9.03 5.33 -12.20
C VAL A 52 9.61 6.73 -12.38
N VAL A 53 8.98 7.74 -11.82
CA VAL A 53 9.37 9.14 -12.02
C VAL A 53 9.46 9.87 -10.69
N GLY A 54 10.11 11.03 -10.67
CA GLY A 54 10.07 11.93 -9.52
C GLY A 54 11.40 12.60 -9.24
N GLU A 55 11.55 13.04 -8.00
CA GLU A 55 12.65 13.85 -7.54
C GLU A 55 13.51 13.09 -6.52
N VAL A 56 14.82 13.01 -6.79
CA VAL A 56 15.78 12.41 -5.88
C VAL A 56 16.98 13.34 -5.72
N THR A 57 17.21 13.82 -4.51
CA THR A 57 18.43 14.51 -4.11
C THR A 57 19.25 13.58 -3.21
N ALA A 58 20.26 12.95 -3.80
CA ALA A 58 21.12 11.96 -3.15
C ALA A 58 22.60 12.19 -3.48
N LYS A 59 23.49 11.82 -2.55
CA LYS A 59 24.95 11.81 -2.80
C LYS A 59 25.40 10.68 -3.72
N LYS A 60 24.63 9.59 -3.76
CA LYS A 60 24.93 8.38 -4.55
C LYS A 60 23.68 7.93 -5.28
N ARG A 61 23.86 7.42 -6.50
CA ARG A 61 22.78 6.77 -7.26
C ARG A 61 22.60 5.34 -6.75
N VAL A 62 21.36 4.87 -6.78
CA VAL A 62 20.98 3.49 -6.47
C VAL A 62 20.44 2.84 -7.75
N ASP A 63 20.86 1.61 -8.01
CA ASP A 63 20.27 0.80 -9.08
C ASP A 63 18.92 0.23 -8.60
N ILE A 64 17.84 0.66 -9.24
CA ILE A 64 16.47 0.25 -8.90
C ILE A 64 16.02 -1.00 -9.67
N THR A 65 16.82 -1.48 -10.64
CA THR A 65 16.49 -2.65 -11.47
C THR A 65 16.19 -3.90 -10.62
N PRO A 66 17.00 -4.23 -9.59
CA PRO A 66 16.72 -5.39 -8.75
C PRO A 66 15.41 -5.26 -7.95
N ILE A 67 15.02 -4.04 -7.60
CA ILE A 67 13.76 -3.75 -6.89
C ILE A 67 12.58 -4.03 -7.80
N VAL A 68 12.60 -3.47 -9.02
CA VAL A 68 11.56 -3.69 -10.03
C VAL A 68 11.42 -5.18 -10.35
N LYS A 69 12.54 -5.88 -10.61
CA LYS A 69 12.54 -7.32 -10.90
C LYS A 69 11.93 -8.14 -9.76
N ARG A 70 12.24 -7.79 -8.50
CA ARG A 70 11.72 -8.48 -7.31
C ARG A 70 10.22 -8.28 -7.11
N LEU A 71 9.71 -7.07 -7.35
CA LEU A 71 8.32 -6.70 -7.01
C LEU A 71 7.35 -6.90 -8.18
N ALA A 72 7.74 -6.47 -9.38
CA ALA A 72 6.92 -6.50 -10.59
C ALA A 72 7.26 -7.64 -11.56
N GLY A 73 8.41 -8.32 -11.39
CA GLY A 73 8.83 -9.41 -12.27
C GLY A 73 9.40 -8.89 -13.60
N ASP A 74 9.09 -9.61 -14.68
CA ASP A 74 9.54 -9.29 -16.04
C ASP A 74 8.59 -8.29 -16.72
N VAL A 75 8.75 -7.01 -16.37
CA VAL A 75 8.04 -5.89 -17.00
C VAL A 75 9.01 -5.03 -17.79
N LYS A 76 8.53 -4.41 -18.87
CA LYS A 76 9.25 -3.31 -19.50
C LYS A 76 9.20 -2.13 -18.54
N PHE A 77 10.35 -1.67 -18.07
CA PHE A 77 10.39 -0.52 -17.17
C PHE A 77 11.28 0.59 -17.69
N SER A 78 10.92 1.81 -17.33
CA SER A 78 11.76 3.00 -17.51
C SER A 78 11.66 3.88 -16.28
N HIS A 79 12.69 4.69 -16.03
CA HIS A 79 12.65 5.63 -14.93
C HIS A 79 13.26 6.98 -15.31
N ASN A 80 12.77 8.05 -14.68
CA ASN A 80 13.32 9.38 -14.82
C ASN A 80 13.33 10.11 -13.47
N PHE A 81 14.51 10.18 -12.86
CA PHE A 81 14.72 10.93 -11.63
C PHE A 81 15.43 12.23 -11.92
N VAL A 82 14.81 13.33 -11.49
CA VAL A 82 15.40 14.67 -11.55
C VAL A 82 15.80 15.12 -10.14
N HIS A 83 16.58 16.19 -10.05
CA HIS A 83 16.91 16.76 -8.76
C HIS A 83 15.71 17.55 -8.21
N GLN A 84 15.52 17.55 -6.89
CA GLN A 84 14.51 18.39 -6.25
C GLN A 84 14.69 19.87 -6.63
N SER A 85 13.59 20.60 -6.81
CA SER A 85 13.61 22.05 -7.04
C SER A 85 14.41 22.80 -5.95
N ALA A 86 15.18 23.81 -6.37
CA ALA A 86 16.00 24.62 -5.47
C ALA A 86 15.13 25.45 -4.50
N GLU A 87 13.96 25.88 -4.95
CA GLU A 87 12.98 26.63 -4.18
C GLU A 87 12.41 25.79 -3.03
N ILE A 88 12.02 24.53 -3.31
CA ILE A 88 11.57 23.58 -2.29
C ILE A 88 12.72 23.25 -1.34
N ALA A 89 13.92 22.98 -1.88
CA ALA A 89 15.10 22.67 -1.08
C ALA A 89 15.46 23.81 -0.10
N ALA A 90 15.31 25.06 -0.52
CA ALA A 90 15.50 26.24 0.33
C ALA A 90 14.44 26.35 1.43
N GLY A 91 13.17 26.07 1.10
CA GLY A 91 12.05 26.08 2.05
C GLY A 91 12.24 25.09 3.21
N VAL A 92 12.82 23.91 2.94
CA VAL A 92 13.06 22.88 3.96
C VAL A 92 14.39 22.98 4.68
N ALA A 93 15.35 23.77 4.18
CA ALA A 93 16.72 23.80 4.72
C ALA A 93 16.78 24.18 6.20
N GLY A 94 15.84 25.00 6.67
CA GLY A 94 15.71 25.39 8.08
C GLY A 94 14.92 24.40 8.96
N GLY A 95 14.54 23.23 8.43
CA GLY A 95 13.68 22.26 9.12
C GLY A 95 12.18 22.58 9.06
N GLY A 96 11.77 23.49 8.15
CA GLY A 96 10.36 23.76 7.85
C GLY A 96 9.69 22.57 7.13
N ALA A 97 8.36 22.59 7.09
CA ALA A 97 7.60 21.60 6.33
C ALA A 97 7.95 21.64 4.83
N GLY A 98 7.94 20.47 4.18
CA GLY A 98 8.21 20.35 2.74
C GLY A 98 7.07 20.82 1.84
N ASP A 99 5.86 20.84 2.37
CA ASP A 99 4.66 21.33 1.69
C ASP A 99 3.61 21.74 2.74
N GLN A 100 2.58 22.46 2.31
CA GLN A 100 1.37 22.70 3.10
C GLN A 100 0.53 21.42 3.22
N GLY A 101 -0.15 21.22 4.36
CA GLY A 101 -0.99 20.04 4.53
C GLY A 101 -1.74 19.99 5.86
N ILE A 102 -2.70 19.07 5.95
CA ILE A 102 -3.45 18.74 7.16
C ILE A 102 -3.27 17.24 7.43
N MET A 103 -2.94 16.87 8.66
CA MET A 103 -2.80 15.49 9.08
C MET A 103 -3.84 15.20 10.17
N VAL A 104 -4.53 14.06 10.04
CA VAL A 104 -5.54 13.61 11.02
C VAL A 104 -5.07 12.29 11.62
N GLY A 105 -4.91 12.27 12.95
CA GLY A 105 -4.73 11.05 13.72
C GLY A 105 -6.08 10.56 14.25
N TYR A 106 -6.30 9.25 14.24
CA TYR A 106 -7.49 8.62 14.80
C TYR A 106 -7.11 7.38 15.61
N ALA A 107 -7.81 7.15 16.73
CA ALA A 107 -7.68 5.96 17.56
C ALA A 107 -9.03 5.65 18.22
N THR A 108 -9.32 4.37 18.44
CA THR A 108 -10.57 3.91 19.08
C THR A 108 -10.29 2.64 19.90
N ALA A 109 -10.97 2.47 21.03
CA ALA A 109 -10.79 1.30 21.90
C ALA A 109 -11.51 0.02 21.39
N GLU A 110 -12.03 0.04 20.16
CA GLU A 110 -12.77 -1.09 19.57
C GLU A 110 -11.90 -2.34 19.34
N THR A 111 -10.59 -2.17 19.15
CA THR A 111 -9.63 -3.29 19.03
C THR A 111 -8.37 -3.05 19.88
N PRO A 112 -7.59 -4.10 20.21
CA PRO A 112 -6.33 -3.96 20.95
C PRO A 112 -5.29 -3.07 20.25
N GLU A 113 -5.34 -2.99 18.92
CA GLU A 113 -4.47 -2.13 18.09
C GLU A 113 -4.91 -0.67 18.06
N LEU A 114 -5.99 -0.33 18.78
CA LEU A 114 -6.62 0.99 18.82
C LEU A 114 -7.17 1.47 17.47
N MET A 115 -7.63 0.53 16.63
CA MET A 115 -8.13 0.77 15.28
C MET A 115 -9.63 0.47 15.16
N PRO A 116 -10.34 1.02 14.16
CA PRO A 116 -11.73 0.66 13.90
C PRO A 116 -11.88 -0.84 13.61
N LEU A 117 -12.89 -1.48 14.22
CA LEU A 117 -13.11 -2.92 14.11
C LEU A 117 -13.28 -3.37 12.65
N GLU A 118 -14.07 -2.66 11.84
CA GLU A 118 -14.30 -2.98 10.44
C GLU A 118 -13.02 -2.98 9.59
N VAL A 119 -12.09 -2.05 9.87
CA VAL A 119 -10.80 -1.95 9.16
C VAL A 119 -9.93 -3.14 9.54
N MET A 120 -9.88 -3.48 10.83
CA MET A 120 -9.10 -4.63 11.31
C MET A 120 -9.62 -5.94 10.75
N LEU A 121 -10.95 -6.14 10.70
CA LEU A 121 -11.56 -7.33 10.12
C LEU A 121 -11.31 -7.44 8.61
N ALA A 122 -11.47 -6.37 7.85
CA ALA A 122 -11.20 -6.38 6.41
C ALA A 122 -9.72 -6.70 6.11
N ARG A 123 -8.78 -6.11 6.87
CA ARG A 123 -7.35 -6.41 6.75
C ARG A 123 -7.01 -7.84 7.16
N ASP A 124 -7.60 -8.33 8.25
CA ASP A 124 -7.36 -9.68 8.73
C ASP A 124 -7.83 -10.74 7.74
N LEU A 125 -9.05 -10.59 7.22
CA LEU A 125 -9.56 -11.45 6.15
C LEU A 125 -8.65 -11.42 4.92
N ASN A 126 -8.17 -10.23 4.52
CA ASN A 126 -7.25 -10.11 3.39
C ASN A 126 -5.95 -10.91 3.63
N ARG A 127 -5.34 -10.76 4.81
CA ARG A 127 -4.13 -11.52 5.20
C ARG A 127 -4.38 -13.02 5.22
N TYR A 128 -5.53 -13.45 5.71
CA TYR A 128 -5.91 -14.86 5.75
C TYR A 128 -6.03 -15.43 4.33
N LEU A 129 -6.83 -14.79 3.47
CA LEU A 129 -7.06 -15.23 2.10
C LEU A 129 -5.79 -15.16 1.23
N PHE A 130 -4.93 -14.16 1.45
CA PHE A 130 -3.67 -14.04 0.71
C PHE A 130 -2.70 -15.20 0.97
N LYS A 131 -2.76 -15.86 2.14
CA LYS A 131 -1.99 -17.07 2.42
C LYS A 131 -2.43 -18.25 1.55
N LEU A 132 -3.69 -18.27 1.15
CA LEU A 132 -4.29 -19.32 0.31
C LEU A 132 -4.14 -18.99 -1.19
N TRP A 133 -4.34 -17.72 -1.54
CA TRP A 133 -4.24 -17.18 -2.90
C TRP A 133 -3.32 -15.96 -2.91
N PRO A 134 -2.00 -16.14 -3.14
CA PRO A 134 -1.01 -15.05 -3.09
C PRO A 134 -1.01 -14.19 -4.37
N TYR A 135 -2.19 -13.73 -4.77
CA TYR A 135 -2.47 -12.96 -5.98
C TYR A 135 -3.24 -11.67 -5.64
N ASP A 136 -3.65 -10.93 -6.67
CA ASP A 136 -4.52 -9.77 -6.49
C ASP A 136 -5.82 -10.20 -5.79
N GLY A 137 -6.26 -9.40 -4.82
CA GLY A 137 -7.44 -9.69 -4.04
C GLY A 137 -7.93 -8.48 -3.25
N LYS A 138 -9.25 -8.46 -3.02
CA LYS A 138 -9.97 -7.41 -2.31
C LYS A 138 -10.92 -8.04 -1.31
N THR A 139 -11.07 -7.38 -0.17
CA THR A 139 -11.95 -7.79 0.93
C THR A 139 -12.67 -6.57 1.47
N GLN A 140 -13.95 -6.70 1.76
CA GLN A 140 -14.76 -5.66 2.38
C GLN A 140 -15.63 -6.28 3.47
N VAL A 141 -15.71 -5.63 4.62
CA VAL A 141 -16.53 -6.05 5.76
C VAL A 141 -17.46 -4.91 6.14
N THR A 142 -18.74 -5.23 6.26
CA THR A 142 -19.77 -4.32 6.77
C THR A 142 -20.23 -4.79 8.15
N LEU A 143 -20.15 -3.91 9.12
CA LEU A 143 -20.71 -4.08 10.45
C LEU A 143 -22.07 -3.39 10.54
N LYS A 144 -23.02 -4.03 11.22
CA LYS A 144 -24.27 -3.44 11.71
C LYS A 144 -24.29 -3.53 13.22
N ASP A 145 -24.32 -2.37 13.89
CA ASP A 145 -24.36 -2.28 15.34
C ASP A 145 -23.24 -3.13 16.02
N GLY A 146 -22.03 -3.09 15.44
CA GLY A 146 -20.84 -3.80 15.93
C GLY A 146 -20.72 -5.28 15.55
N LYS A 147 -21.68 -5.83 14.78
CA LYS A 147 -21.66 -7.23 14.32
C LYS A 147 -21.48 -7.31 12.82
N VAL A 148 -20.78 -8.34 12.33
CA VAL A 148 -20.63 -8.58 10.89
C VAL A 148 -21.99 -8.84 10.26
N GLU A 149 -22.38 -7.98 9.34
CA GLU A 149 -23.63 -8.07 8.56
C GLU A 149 -23.34 -8.64 7.16
N ALA A 150 -22.25 -8.19 6.53
CA ALA A 150 -21.88 -8.62 5.18
C ALA A 150 -20.36 -8.69 5.01
N VAL A 151 -19.93 -9.65 4.19
CA VAL A 151 -18.54 -9.82 3.76
C VAL A 151 -18.52 -9.96 2.24
N VAL A 152 -17.64 -9.21 1.58
CA VAL A 152 -17.35 -9.35 0.15
C VAL A 152 -15.87 -9.68 0.02
N ALA A 153 -15.56 -10.75 -0.71
CA ALA A 153 -14.19 -11.11 -1.04
C ALA A 153 -14.09 -11.44 -2.53
N SER A 154 -13.02 -10.99 -3.16
CA SER A 154 -12.68 -11.30 -4.55
C SER A 154 -11.18 -11.54 -4.62
N PHE A 155 -10.76 -12.74 -4.98
CA PHE A 155 -9.35 -13.11 -5.10
C PHE A 155 -9.10 -13.75 -6.46
N GLN A 156 -8.06 -13.30 -7.14
CA GLN A 156 -7.62 -13.87 -8.39
C GLN A 156 -7.26 -15.36 -8.18
N ASN A 157 -7.67 -16.19 -9.14
CA ASN A 157 -7.48 -17.65 -9.14
C ASN A 157 -8.25 -18.42 -8.05
N ALA A 158 -9.06 -17.76 -7.23
CA ALA A 158 -9.91 -18.43 -6.26
C ALA A 158 -11.22 -18.89 -6.93
N VAL A 159 -11.55 -20.18 -6.81
CA VAL A 159 -12.85 -20.71 -7.25
C VAL A 159 -13.92 -20.24 -6.26
N GLY A 160 -15.08 -19.78 -6.75
CA GLY A 160 -16.09 -19.15 -5.91
C GLY A 160 -16.59 -20.00 -4.72
N LYS A 161 -16.61 -21.33 -4.87
CA LYS A 161 -16.93 -22.25 -3.76
C LYS A 161 -15.83 -22.24 -2.70
N ASP A 162 -14.57 -22.46 -3.10
CA ASP A 162 -13.43 -22.53 -2.19
C ASP A 162 -13.20 -21.20 -1.47
N LEU A 163 -13.39 -20.07 -2.18
CA LEU A 163 -13.31 -18.74 -1.58
C LEU A 163 -14.39 -18.54 -0.51
N LYS A 164 -15.62 -18.97 -0.79
CA LYS A 164 -16.73 -18.90 0.17
C LYS A 164 -16.46 -19.78 1.40
N ASP A 165 -15.97 -21.00 1.19
CA ASP A 165 -15.63 -21.92 2.27
C ASP A 165 -14.50 -21.32 3.14
N ALA A 166 -13.46 -20.74 2.53
CA ALA A 166 -12.39 -20.05 3.25
C ALA A 166 -12.89 -18.83 4.05
N VAL A 167 -13.79 -18.02 3.49
CA VAL A 167 -14.40 -16.89 4.23
C VAL A 167 -15.23 -17.39 5.42
N ASN A 168 -15.97 -18.48 5.26
CA ASN A 168 -16.72 -19.09 6.35
C ASN A 168 -15.79 -19.65 7.43
N ASP A 169 -14.66 -20.23 7.05
CA ASP A 169 -13.66 -20.73 7.99
C ASP A 169 -12.98 -19.61 8.77
N TRP A 170 -12.70 -18.48 8.13
CA TRP A 170 -12.20 -17.27 8.80
C TRP A 170 -13.21 -16.68 9.79
N ALA A 171 -14.50 -16.77 9.48
CA ALA A 171 -15.57 -16.18 10.29
C ALA A 171 -15.97 -17.02 11.52
N LYS A 172 -15.40 -18.23 11.69
CA LYS A 172 -15.62 -19.12 12.85
C LYS A 172 -14.76 -18.70 14.03
#